data_AF-A0A520CHD4-F1
#
_entry.id   AF-A0A520CHD4-F1
#
_cell.length_a   1.000
_cell.length_b   1.000
_cell.length_c   1.000
_cell.angle_alpha   90.00
_cell.angle_beta   90.00
_cell.angle_gamma   90.00
#
_symmetry.space_group_name_H-M   'P 1'
#
loop_
_entity.id
_entity.type
_entity.pdbx_description
1 polymer ?
#
loop_
_entity_poly.entity_id
_entity_poly.type
_entity_poly.pdbx_seq_one_letter_code
_entity_poly.pdbx_strand_id
1 'polypeptide(L)'
;MKNLIAIAICLFLYIGVYAQKAAAPVNIITYNIRYNNPGDGINARPNRKDNVKALVKFYDADILCVQEALADQFDDLLANSNFDFVGVGRDDGKRKGEFSAVFF
;
A
#
# COMPACT_ATOMS: atom_id res chain seq x y z
N MET A 1 36.07 -36.95 16.73
CA MET A 1 36.40 -36.05 15.59
C MET A 1 35.48 -36.26 14.39
N LYS A 2 35.30 -37.47 13.85
CA LYS A 2 34.40 -37.74 12.71
C LYS A 2 32.95 -37.24 12.93
N ASN A 3 32.40 -37.46 14.12
CA ASN A 3 31.04 -37.01 14.47
C ASN A 3 30.93 -35.47 14.55
N LEU A 4 31.98 -34.77 14.99
CA LEU A 4 32.02 -33.31 15.02
C LEU A 4 32.07 -32.71 13.61
N ILE A 5 32.85 -33.34 12.70
CA ILE A 5 32.90 -32.93 11.29
C ILE A 5 31.55 -33.14 10.62
N ALA A 6 30.89 -34.28 10.88
CA ALA A 6 29.54 -34.54 10.36
C ALA A 6 28.50 -33.52 10.84
N ILE A 7 28.54 -33.15 12.12
CA ILE A 7 27.65 -32.12 12.70
C ILE A 7 27.92 -30.75 12.07
N ALA A 8 29.18 -30.36 11.89
CA ALA A 8 29.54 -29.09 11.25
C ALA A 8 29.07 -29.03 9.78
N ILE A 9 29.18 -30.14 9.04
CA ILE A 9 28.67 -30.25 7.68
C ILE A 9 27.14 -30.13 7.67
N CYS A 10 26.42 -30.82 8.57
CA CYS A 10 24.96 -30.71 8.67
C CYS A 10 24.51 -29.29 9.02
N LEU A 11 25.20 -28.61 9.94
CA LEU A 11 24.90 -27.21 10.29
C LEU A 11 25.13 -26.29 9.10
N PHE A 12 26.22 -26.46 8.34
CA PHE A 12 26.54 -25.67 7.15
C PHE A 12 25.50 -25.87 6.03
N LEU A 13 25.04 -27.10 5.83
CA LEU A 13 23.99 -27.42 4.87
C LEU A 13 22.63 -26.82 5.26
N TYR A 14 22.31 -26.75 6.56
CA TYR A 14 21.07 -26.15 7.05
C TYR A 14 20.97 -24.64 6.74
N ILE A 15 22.08 -23.90 6.80
CA ILE A 15 22.12 -22.46 6.49
C ILE A 15 21.80 -22.19 5.01
N GLY A 16 22.24 -23.08 4.11
CA GLY A 16 22.01 -22.96 2.67
C GLY A 16 20.54 -23.13 2.25
N VAL A 17 19.73 -23.84 3.04
CA VAL A 17 18.30 -24.06 2.76
C VAL A 17 17.47 -22.79 3.01
N TYR A 18 17.83 -21.97 4.00
CA TYR A 18 17.13 -20.71 4.30
C TYR A 18 17.42 -19.59 3.30
N ALA A 19 18.51 -19.69 2.53
CA ALA A 19 18.89 -18.67 1.55
C ALA A 19 17.99 -18.63 0.30
N GLN A 20 17.15 -19.64 0.08
CA GLN A 20 16.27 -19.75 -1.09
C GLN A 20 14.81 -19.36 -0.82
N LYS A 21 14.53 -18.53 0.21
CA LYS A 21 13.18 -17.99 0.37
C LYS A 21 12.92 -17.00 -0.78
N ALA A 22 12.03 -17.36 -1.70
CA ALA A 22 11.55 -16.43 -2.72
C ALA A 22 11.05 -15.15 -2.04
N ALA A 23 11.33 -14.00 -2.63
CA ALA A 23 10.82 -12.73 -2.13
C ALA A 23 9.30 -12.84 -1.99
N ALA A 24 8.75 -12.33 -0.89
CA ALA A 24 7.31 -12.24 -0.74
C ALA A 24 6.75 -11.40 -1.91
N PRO A 25 5.63 -11.81 -2.53
CA PRO A 25 4.99 -11.00 -3.55
C PRO A 25 4.59 -9.65 -2.95
N VAL A 26 4.67 -8.59 -3.75
CA VAL A 26 4.23 -7.24 -3.37
C VAL A 26 2.91 -6.95 -4.09
N ASN A 27 1.87 -6.64 -3.32
CA ASN A 27 0.56 -6.29 -3.82
C ASN A 27 0.50 -4.80 -4.14
N ILE A 28 0.47 -4.47 -5.44
CA ILE A 28 0.42 -3.08 -5.92
C ILE A 28 -0.97 -2.80 -6.50
N ILE A 29 -1.62 -1.76 -6.02
CA ILE A 29 -2.92 -1.29 -6.52
C ILE A 29 -2.76 0.07 -7.18
N THR A 30 -3.29 0.24 -8.40
CA THR A 30 -3.57 1.56 -8.96
C THR A 30 -5.07 1.81 -8.91
N TYR A 31 -5.49 2.91 -8.30
CA TYR A 31 -6.89 3.21 -8.10
C TYR A 31 -7.20 4.70 -8.23
N ASN A 32 -7.90 5.06 -9.30
CA ASN A 32 -8.53 6.37 -9.38
C ASN A 32 -9.78 6.34 -8.49
N ILE A 33 -9.75 7.13 -7.41
CA ILE A 33 -10.81 7.16 -6.42
C ILE A 33 -11.80 8.31 -6.65
N ARG A 34 -11.82 8.97 -7.80
CA ARG A 34 -12.77 10.05 -8.13
C ARG A 34 -12.86 11.18 -7.07
N TYR A 35 -12.48 12.40 -7.45
CA TYR A 35 -12.45 13.50 -6.49
C TYR A 35 -13.82 13.77 -5.86
N ASN A 36 -13.81 14.33 -4.64
CA ASN A 36 -15.02 14.62 -3.90
C ASN A 36 -15.85 15.69 -4.62
N ASN A 37 -16.88 15.26 -5.34
CA ASN A 37 -17.80 16.11 -6.07
C ASN A 37 -19.24 15.90 -5.61
N PRO A 38 -19.91 16.90 -5.02
CA PRO A 38 -21.34 16.81 -4.70
C PRO A 38 -22.22 16.54 -5.94
N GLY A 39 -21.75 16.95 -7.13
CA GLY A 39 -22.45 16.70 -8.40
C GLY A 39 -22.51 15.23 -8.82
N ASP A 40 -21.78 14.33 -8.15
CA ASP A 40 -21.81 12.89 -8.47
C ASP A 40 -23.06 12.18 -7.89
N GLY A 41 -23.94 12.90 -7.18
CA GLY A 41 -25.25 12.41 -6.76
C GLY A 41 -25.19 11.19 -5.85
N ILE A 42 -25.87 10.10 -6.22
CA ILE A 42 -25.83 8.84 -5.45
C ILE A 42 -24.40 8.26 -5.35
N ASN A 43 -23.54 8.58 -6.32
CA ASN A 43 -22.15 8.14 -6.34
C ASN A 43 -21.20 9.12 -5.65
N ALA A 44 -21.71 10.17 -4.99
CA ALA A 44 -20.88 11.13 -4.27
C ALA A 44 -20.09 10.46 -3.13
N ARG A 45 -18.92 11.04 -2.83
CA ARG A 45 -17.95 10.53 -1.85
C ARG A 45 -18.56 10.03 -0.53
N PRO A 46 -19.50 10.73 0.13
CA PRO A 46 -20.07 10.25 1.41
C PRO A 46 -20.64 8.83 1.34
N ASN A 47 -21.14 8.41 0.18
CA ASN A 47 -21.76 7.10 -0.03
C ASN A 47 -20.77 6.00 -0.41
N ARG A 48 -19.50 6.35 -0.68
CA ARG A 48 -18.49 5.43 -1.25
C ARG A 48 -17.18 5.38 -0.48
N LYS A 49 -16.92 6.32 0.44
CA LYS A 49 -15.64 6.42 1.18
C LYS A 49 -15.25 5.11 1.89
N ASP A 50 -16.21 4.47 2.56
CA ASP A 50 -15.93 3.26 3.34
C ASP A 50 -15.69 2.05 2.41
N ASN A 51 -16.38 2.01 1.26
CA ASN A 51 -16.15 0.98 0.22
C ASN A 51 -14.76 1.09 -0.40
N VAL A 52 -14.24 2.31 -0.63
CA VAL A 52 -12.86 2.51 -1.11
C VAL A 52 -11.86 1.94 -0.10
N LYS A 53 -12.00 2.29 1.18
CA LYS A 53 -11.11 1.77 2.24
C LYS A 53 -11.22 0.26 2.38
N ALA A 54 -12.43 -0.28 2.30
CA ALA A 54 -12.68 -1.71 2.35
C ALA A 54 -12.00 -2.46 1.20
N LEU A 55 -12.02 -1.90 -0.02
CA LEU A 55 -11.36 -2.49 -1.19
C LEU A 55 -9.84 -2.53 -1.01
N VAL A 56 -9.22 -1.43 -0.61
CA VAL A 56 -7.77 -1.37 -0.34
C VAL A 56 -7.36 -2.42 0.70
N LYS A 57 -8.14 -2.55 1.78
CA LYS A 57 -7.90 -3.55 2.82
C LYS A 57 -8.14 -4.97 2.35
N PHE A 58 -9.19 -5.22 1.56
CA PHE A 58 -9.55 -6.55 1.06
C PHE A 58 -8.45 -7.14 0.18
N TYR A 59 -7.83 -6.31 -0.66
CA TYR A 59 -6.72 -6.71 -1.53
C TYR A 59 -5.35 -6.67 -0.85
N ASP A 60 -5.29 -6.31 0.44
CA ASP A 60 -4.07 -6.29 1.26
C ASP A 60 -2.92 -5.59 0.54
N ALA A 61 -3.17 -4.33 0.15
CA ALA A 61 -2.20 -3.55 -0.61
C ALA A 61 -0.94 -3.28 0.19
N ASP A 62 0.21 -3.64 -0.37
CA ASP A 62 1.51 -3.18 0.12
C ASP A 62 1.83 -1.78 -0.43
N ILE A 63 1.44 -1.52 -1.68
CA ILE A 63 1.59 -0.20 -2.33
C ILE A 63 0.26 0.20 -2.96
N LEU A 64 -0.23 1.39 -2.64
CA LEU A 64 -1.45 1.95 -3.20
C LEU A 64 -1.15 3.26 -3.93
N CYS A 65 -1.37 3.28 -5.24
CA CYS A 65 -1.24 4.44 -6.11
C CYS A 65 -2.62 5.05 -6.37
N VAL A 66 -2.87 6.27 -5.92
CA VAL A 66 -4.17 6.94 -5.98
C VAL A 66 -4.16 8.14 -6.91
N GLN A 67 -5.25 8.31 -7.66
CA GLN A 67 -5.51 9.51 -8.48
C GLN A 67 -6.83 10.17 -8.08
N GLU A 68 -6.97 11.46 -8.43
CA GLU A 68 -8.12 12.33 -8.13
C GLU A 68 -8.42 12.53 -6.63
N ALA A 69 -7.56 12.09 -5.71
CA ALA A 69 -7.81 12.31 -4.29
C ALA A 69 -7.65 13.80 -3.96
N LEU A 70 -8.66 14.44 -3.38
CA LEU A 70 -8.50 15.72 -2.68
C LEU A 70 -7.90 15.50 -1.29
N ALA A 71 -7.45 16.57 -0.64
CA ALA A 71 -6.79 16.55 0.67
C ALA A 71 -7.58 15.75 1.74
N ASP A 72 -8.90 15.90 1.79
CA ASP A 72 -9.78 15.15 2.71
C ASP A 72 -9.79 13.64 2.40
N GLN A 73 -9.91 13.28 1.12
CA GLN A 73 -9.90 11.88 0.68
C GLN A 73 -8.54 11.22 0.89
N PHE A 74 -7.46 11.98 0.70
CA PHE A 74 -6.10 11.56 0.99
C PHE A 74 -5.94 11.25 2.49
N ASP A 75 -6.38 12.16 3.37
CA ASP A 75 -6.27 11.99 4.82
C ASP A 75 -7.12 10.80 5.31
N ASP A 76 -8.27 10.56 4.69
CA ASP A 76 -9.13 9.42 5.00
C ASP A 76 -8.51 8.07 4.66
N LEU A 77 -7.70 7.99 3.60
CA LEU A 77 -6.94 6.78 3.26
C LEU A 77 -5.82 6.54 4.26
N LEU A 78 -5.15 7.59 4.72
CA LEU A 78 -4.10 7.51 5.72
C LEU A 78 -4.64 7.14 7.10
N ALA A 79 -5.83 7.64 7.46
CA ALA A 79 -6.44 7.43 8.75
C ALA A 79 -6.67 5.94 9.07
N ASN A 80 -6.07 5.48 10.18
CA ASN A 80 -6.08 4.09 10.65
C ASN A 80 -5.45 3.08 9.67
N SER A 81 -4.58 3.56 8.76
CA SER A 81 -3.69 2.72 7.96
C SER A 81 -2.29 2.68 8.58
N ASN A 82 -1.45 1.75 8.12
CA ASN A 82 -0.02 1.71 8.45
C ASN A 82 0.86 2.24 7.32
N PHE A 83 0.26 2.95 6.37
CA PHE A 83 0.99 3.48 5.22
C PHE A 83 1.76 4.75 5.60
N ASP A 84 2.96 4.88 5.04
CA ASP A 84 3.58 6.16 4.75
C ASP A 84 3.20 6.60 3.33
N PHE A 85 3.61 7.78 2.90
CA PHE A 85 3.23 8.29 1.59
C PHE A 85 4.26 9.21 0.93
N VAL A 86 4.12 9.31 -0.40
CA VAL A 86 4.68 10.40 -1.20
C VAL A 86 3.60 10.97 -2.11
N GLY A 87 3.55 12.30 -2.21
CA GLY A 87 2.60 13.00 -3.05
C GLY A 87 2.20 14.35 -2.47
N VAL A 88 1.96 15.31 -3.35
CA VAL A 88 1.50 16.65 -3.01
C VAL A 88 0.34 17.04 -3.92
N GLY A 89 -0.45 18.02 -3.49
CA GLY A 89 -1.51 18.59 -4.31
C GLY A 89 -0.95 19.25 -5.57
N ARG A 90 -1.55 18.97 -6.73
CA ARG A 90 -1.03 19.41 -8.04
C ARG A 90 -1.09 20.92 -8.27
N ASP A 91 -1.91 21.66 -7.51
CA ASP A 91 -2.13 23.09 -7.77
C ASP A 91 -1.09 23.98 -7.07
N ASP A 92 -0.53 23.53 -5.94
CA ASP A 92 0.39 24.33 -5.12
C ASP A 92 1.66 23.61 -4.67
N GLY A 93 1.82 22.34 -5.06
CA GLY A 93 2.94 21.51 -4.61
C GLY A 93 2.92 21.20 -3.11
N LYS A 94 1.75 21.38 -2.46
CA LYS A 94 1.53 21.13 -1.03
C LYS A 94 0.26 20.30 -0.85
N ARG A 95 -0.88 20.97 -0.72
CA ARG A 95 -2.16 20.35 -0.33
C ARG A 95 -3.33 20.74 -1.23
N LYS A 96 -3.17 21.73 -2.11
CA LYS A 96 -4.24 22.22 -2.97
C LYS A 96 -4.32 21.40 -4.26
N GLY A 97 -5.55 21.10 -4.65
CA GLY A 97 -5.83 20.31 -5.84
C GLY A 97 -5.78 18.80 -5.56
N GLU A 98 -5.94 18.05 -6.64
CA GLU A 98 -5.88 16.59 -6.60
C GLU A 98 -4.45 16.09 -6.38
N PHE A 99 -4.34 14.95 -5.71
CA PHE A 99 -3.11 14.21 -5.49
C PHE A 99 -2.98 13.08 -6.50
N SER A 100 -1.74 12.83 -6.92
CA SER A 100 -1.28 11.57 -7.51
C SER A 100 -0.34 10.91 -6.50
N ALA A 101 -0.92 10.38 -5.41
CA ALA A 101 -0.17 9.90 -4.26
C ALA A 101 0.16 8.41 -4.35
N VAL A 102 1.29 8.03 -3.74
CA VAL A 102 1.68 6.64 -3.52
C VAL A 102 1.78 6.42 -2.02
N PHE A 103 1.03 5.44 -1.52
CA PHE A 103 1.04 4.96 -0.14
C PHE A 103 1.80 3.63 -0.08
N PHE A 104 2.61 3.38 0.96
CA PHE A 104 3.44 2.18 1.10
C PHE A 104 3.77 1.85 2.56
#